data_AF-A0A3D5TPY8-F1
#
_entry.id   AF-A0A3D5TPY8-F1
#
_cell.length_a   1.000
_cell.length_b   1.000
_cell.length_c   1.000
_cell.angle_alpha   90.00
_cell.angle_beta   90.00
_cell.angle_gamma   90.00
#
_symmetry.space_group_name_H-M   'P 1'
#
loop_
_entity.id
_entity.type
_entity.pdbx_description
1 polymer ?
#
loop_
_entity_poly.entity_id
_entity_poly.type
_entity_poly.pdbx_seq_one_letter_code
_entity_poly.pdbx_strand_id
1 'polypeptide(L)'
;MYKKAFRKALNLGGAFDTLKYRREFRREHPFYFNPCGTLIFSGPQGSGKTLSAVDYVTRIMEEYPHAILCTNTEFADYPFNAVVSPEPNGEMSVRDYFSHELITHEWICDRLAENSSYRVCVEYSGLDCLKWVNNGEYGVIFFIDEFHLELNSLESKNIDIDVMVEISQQRKQRKHIVGTSQVFMRLAKPLREQIKDIVDCHSLLNLFQWNYIIDGEKSTEKDGQLEPVIVGRSFFFHSPEMYRRYDTYAKMKRYNKEWQGRSRVPSFDLFKREG
;
A
#
# COMPACT_ATOMS: atom_id res chain seq x y z
N MET A 1 -3.67 -37.78 5.68
CA MET A 1 -4.10 -36.84 6.75
C MET A 1 -4.47 -37.60 8.01
N TYR A 2 -3.75 -37.41 9.13
CA TYR A 2 -4.01 -38.13 10.38
C TYR A 2 -5.19 -37.52 11.16
N LYS A 3 -6.41 -37.99 10.86
CA LYS A 3 -7.68 -37.41 11.36
C LYS A 3 -7.79 -37.33 12.89
N LYS A 4 -7.09 -38.19 13.64
CA LYS A 4 -7.09 -38.18 15.11
C LYS A 4 -6.43 -36.93 15.69
N ALA A 5 -5.42 -36.36 15.03
CA ALA A 5 -4.77 -35.13 15.49
C ALA A 5 -5.67 -33.88 15.43
N PHE A 6 -6.74 -33.91 14.63
CA PHE A 6 -7.71 -32.80 14.54
C PHE A 6 -8.80 -32.86 15.62
N ARG A 7 -8.92 -33.98 16.36
CA ARG A 7 -9.91 -34.12 17.42
C ARG A 7 -9.40 -33.43 18.69
N LYS A 8 -9.81 -32.18 18.90
CA LYS A 8 -9.70 -31.49 20.19
C LYS A 8 -11.08 -31.41 20.85
N ALA A 9 -11.15 -31.67 22.16
CA ALA A 9 -12.35 -31.38 22.94
C ALA A 9 -12.60 -29.87 22.98
N LEU A 10 -13.86 -29.46 23.09
CA LEU A 10 -14.24 -28.06 23.30
C LEU A 10 -13.66 -27.56 24.64
N ASN A 11 -12.54 -26.84 24.57
CA ASN A 11 -11.87 -26.29 25.74
C ASN A 11 -12.37 -24.86 26.01
N LEU A 12 -13.44 -24.75 26.80
CA LEU A 12 -14.03 -23.47 27.20
C LEU A 12 -13.09 -22.65 28.09
N GLY A 13 -12.24 -23.29 28.91
CA GLY A 13 -11.23 -22.59 29.74
C GLY A 13 -10.21 -21.84 28.87
N GLY A 14 -9.71 -22.50 27.82
CA GLY A 14 -8.81 -21.89 26.85
C GLY A 14 -9.40 -20.67 26.12
N ALA A 15 -10.73 -20.57 26.02
CA ALA A 15 -11.37 -19.38 25.45
C ALA A 15 -11.22 -18.15 26.37
N PHE A 16 -11.39 -18.31 27.69
CA PHE A 16 -11.17 -17.24 28.67
C PHE A 16 -9.70 -16.82 28.71
N ASP A 17 -8.77 -17.78 28.70
CA ASP A 17 -7.34 -17.50 28.67
C ASP A 17 -6.94 -16.73 27.41
N THR A 18 -7.50 -17.10 26.26
CA THR A 18 -7.26 -16.39 24.99
C THR A 18 -7.79 -14.96 25.03
N LEU A 19 -8.98 -14.73 25.62
CA LEU A 19 -9.54 -13.39 25.77
C LEU A 19 -8.68 -12.52 26.69
N LYS A 20 -8.22 -13.08 27.81
CA LYS A 20 -7.30 -12.41 28.74
C LYS A 20 -5.99 -12.05 28.04
N TYR A 21 -5.37 -13.00 27.35
CA TYR A 21 -4.16 -12.79 26.57
C TYR A 21 -4.31 -11.68 25.52
N ARG A 22 -5.39 -11.68 24.73
CA ARG A 22 -5.66 -10.63 23.73
C ARG A 22 -5.87 -9.25 24.35
N ARG A 23 -6.43 -9.19 25.55
CA ARG A 23 -6.61 -7.93 26.30
C ARG A 23 -5.28 -7.41 26.83
N GLU A 24 -4.47 -8.29 27.42
CA GLU A 24 -3.13 -7.95 27.93
C GLU A 24 -2.21 -7.49 26.80
N PHE A 25 -2.18 -8.24 25.69
CA PHE A 25 -1.42 -7.88 24.50
C PHE A 25 -1.74 -6.47 23.99
N ARG A 26 -3.02 -6.11 23.86
CA ARG A 26 -3.41 -4.75 23.42
C ARG A 26 -3.05 -3.65 24.41
N ARG A 27 -2.94 -3.98 25.70
CA ARG A 27 -2.52 -3.03 26.73
C ARG A 27 -1.01 -2.81 26.69
N GLU A 28 -0.25 -3.86 26.42
CA GLU A 28 1.21 -3.82 26.30
C GLU A 28 1.68 -3.21 24.97
N HIS A 29 0.89 -3.37 23.91
CA HIS A 29 1.17 -2.86 22.56
C HIS A 29 0.08 -1.89 22.08
N PRO A 30 -0.04 -0.69 22.68
CA PRO A 30 -1.11 0.25 22.38
C PRO A 30 -1.06 0.79 20.94
N PHE A 31 0.12 0.80 20.31
CA PHE A 31 0.34 1.32 18.95
C PHE A 31 0.48 0.20 17.89
N TYR A 32 0.02 -1.01 18.21
CA TYR A 32 0.13 -2.18 17.35
C TYR A 32 -0.64 -2.00 16.02
N PHE A 33 0.07 -2.09 14.90
CA PHE A 33 -0.47 -1.76 13.57
C PHE A 33 -1.32 -2.87 12.93
N ASN A 34 -2.60 -2.95 13.27
CA ASN A 34 -3.48 -4.05 12.84
C ASN A 34 -3.59 -4.33 11.33
N PRO A 35 -3.60 -3.33 10.42
CA PRO A 35 -3.72 -3.59 8.99
C PRO A 35 -2.59 -4.47 8.46
N CYS A 36 -2.95 -5.38 7.56
CA CYS A 36 -2.01 -6.26 6.88
C CYS A 36 -2.64 -6.85 5.62
N GLY A 37 -1.79 -7.37 4.75
CA GLY A 37 -2.24 -7.94 3.48
C GLY A 37 -2.01 -6.98 2.33
N THR A 38 -2.23 -7.51 1.13
CA THR A 38 -2.17 -6.73 -0.11
C THR A 38 -3.59 -6.38 -0.54
N LEU A 39 -3.85 -5.09 -0.76
CA LEU A 39 -5.12 -4.53 -1.20
C LEU A 39 -4.92 -3.79 -2.52
N ILE A 40 -5.61 -4.20 -3.58
CA ILE A 40 -5.50 -3.54 -4.89
C ILE A 40 -6.80 -2.82 -5.24
N PHE A 41 -6.71 -1.49 -5.42
CA PHE A 41 -7.77 -0.68 -6.02
C PHE A 41 -7.70 -0.81 -7.54
N SER A 42 -8.73 -1.39 -8.15
CA SER A 42 -8.78 -1.63 -9.59
C SER A 42 -9.96 -0.96 -10.26
N GLY A 43 -9.76 -0.51 -11.49
CA GLY A 43 -10.81 0.11 -12.30
C GLY A 43 -10.22 0.90 -13.48
N PRO A 44 -11.01 1.17 -14.54
CA PRO A 44 -10.55 1.90 -15.71
C PRO A 44 -10.09 3.32 -15.37
N GLN A 45 -9.45 4.01 -16.32
CA GLN A 45 -9.09 5.42 -16.13
C GLN A 45 -10.33 6.26 -15.80
N GLY A 46 -10.24 7.12 -14.78
CA GLY A 46 -11.37 7.93 -14.31
C GLY A 46 -12.29 7.24 -13.30
N SER A 47 -12.07 5.95 -13.00
CA SER A 47 -12.87 5.18 -12.03
C SER A 47 -12.75 5.61 -10.56
N GLY A 48 -11.85 6.56 -10.24
CA GLY A 48 -11.60 6.97 -8.86
C GLY A 48 -10.71 6.02 -8.05
N LYS A 49 -9.96 5.11 -8.71
CA LYS A 49 -9.05 4.16 -8.03
C LYS A 49 -8.00 4.81 -7.13
N THR A 50 -7.27 5.80 -7.64
CA THR A 50 -6.23 6.52 -6.89
C THR A 50 -6.85 7.38 -5.79
N LEU A 51 -7.96 8.05 -6.09
CA LEU A 51 -8.70 8.85 -5.10
C LEU A 51 -9.21 7.99 -3.93
N SER A 52 -9.80 6.83 -4.22
CA SER A 52 -10.26 5.89 -3.19
C SER A 52 -9.09 5.30 -2.39
N ALA A 53 -7.96 4.99 -3.05
CA ALA A 53 -6.78 4.45 -2.38
C ALA A 53 -6.09 5.49 -1.48
N VAL A 54 -5.97 6.74 -1.94
CA VAL A 54 -5.41 7.85 -1.16
C VAL A 54 -6.30 8.14 0.05
N ASP A 55 -7.63 8.18 -0.11
CA ASP A 55 -8.56 8.34 1.01
C ASP A 55 -8.40 7.21 2.05
N TYR A 56 -8.33 5.97 1.58
CA TYR A 56 -8.10 4.81 2.43
C TYR A 56 -6.79 4.90 3.21
N VAL A 57 -5.67 5.19 2.53
CA VAL A 57 -4.35 5.35 3.16
C VAL A 57 -4.36 6.50 4.16
N THR A 58 -5.00 7.62 3.82
CA THR A 58 -5.09 8.80 4.70
C THR A 58 -5.79 8.44 6.01
N ARG A 59 -6.92 7.73 5.95
CA ARG A 59 -7.64 7.27 7.15
C ARG A 59 -6.82 6.29 8.00
N ILE A 60 -6.04 5.42 7.36
CA ILE A 60 -5.13 4.53 8.10
C ILE A 60 -4.04 5.35 8.79
N MET A 61 -3.44 6.32 8.11
CA MET A 61 -2.41 7.18 8.71
C MET A 61 -2.98 8.02 9.86
N GLU A 62 -4.26 8.41 9.81
CA GLU A 62 -4.96 9.06 10.91
C GLU A 62 -5.14 8.11 12.12
N GLU A 63 -5.56 6.86 11.88
CA GLU A 63 -5.79 5.86 12.93
C GLU A 63 -4.48 5.28 13.52
N TYR A 64 -3.42 5.19 12.71
CA TYR A 64 -2.12 4.63 13.05
C TYR A 64 -0.99 5.67 12.84
N PRO A 65 -0.93 6.73 13.67
CA PRO A 65 0.02 7.82 13.49
C PRO A 65 1.49 7.41 13.63
N HIS A 66 1.78 6.27 14.26
CA HIS A 66 3.13 5.73 14.43
C HIS A 66 3.60 4.90 13.23
N ALA A 67 2.74 4.63 12.25
CA ALA A 67 3.10 3.88 11.05
C ALA A 67 3.95 4.74 10.10
N ILE A 68 4.79 4.06 9.31
CA ILE A 68 5.55 4.70 8.23
C ILE A 68 4.76 4.53 6.92
N LEU A 69 4.54 5.62 6.18
CA LEU A 69 4.08 5.56 4.81
C LEU A 69 5.29 5.48 3.87
N CYS A 70 5.31 4.51 2.96
CA CYS A 70 6.26 4.44 1.86
C CYS A 70 5.50 4.48 0.54
N THR A 71 5.75 5.50 -0.29
CA THR A 71 4.93 5.71 -1.48
C THR A 71 5.64 6.41 -2.63
N ASN A 72 5.21 6.12 -3.85
CA ASN A 72 5.64 6.81 -5.08
C ASN A 72 4.73 8.01 -5.42
N THR A 73 3.74 8.30 -4.57
CA THR A 73 2.77 9.38 -4.76
C THR A 73 2.97 10.43 -3.69
N GLU A 74 3.06 11.69 -4.08
CA GLU A 74 3.20 12.79 -3.12
C GLU A 74 1.82 13.13 -2.52
N PHE A 75 1.68 12.96 -1.21
CA PHE A 75 0.49 13.33 -0.45
C PHE A 75 0.66 14.78 0.02
N ALA A 76 -0.33 15.62 -0.18
CA ALA A 76 -0.28 17.01 0.26
C ALA A 76 -0.17 17.11 1.79
N ASP A 77 -0.84 16.21 2.51
CA ASP A 77 -0.83 16.17 3.97
C ASP A 77 0.41 15.48 4.55
N TYR A 78 1.07 14.62 3.75
CA TYR A 78 2.21 13.81 4.16
C TYR A 78 3.38 13.97 3.15
N PRO A 79 4.02 15.16 3.12
CA PRO A 79 5.17 15.39 2.25
C PRO A 79 6.32 14.45 2.61
N PHE A 80 7.15 14.10 1.62
CA PHE A 80 8.32 13.27 1.87
C PHE A 80 9.27 13.95 2.86
N ASN A 81 9.53 13.26 3.96
CA ASN A 81 10.39 13.73 5.04
C ASN A 81 11.40 12.67 5.49
N ALA A 82 11.39 11.50 4.85
CA ALA A 82 12.29 10.40 5.19
C ALA A 82 12.85 9.72 3.94
N VAL A 83 14.04 9.14 4.08
CA VAL A 83 14.76 8.44 3.01
C VAL A 83 15.36 7.14 3.54
N VAL A 84 15.47 6.13 2.68
CA VAL A 84 16.21 4.91 2.98
C VAL A 84 17.68 5.14 2.68
N SER A 85 18.57 4.90 3.64
CA SER A 85 20.01 5.10 3.48
C SER A 85 20.83 4.04 4.22
N PRO A 86 22.05 3.74 3.73
CA PRO A 86 22.89 2.72 4.31
C PRO A 86 23.48 3.17 5.66
N GLU A 87 23.51 2.25 6.60
CA GLU A 87 24.26 2.33 7.84
C GLU A 87 25.74 1.98 7.63
N PRO A 88 26.63 2.31 8.59
CA PRO A 88 28.05 1.96 8.50
C PRO A 88 28.32 0.45 8.34
N ASN A 89 27.40 -0.42 8.77
CA ASN A 89 27.48 -1.87 8.61
C ASN A 89 26.96 -2.36 7.24
N GLY A 90 26.44 -1.47 6.39
CA GLY A 90 25.86 -1.77 5.08
C GLY A 90 24.36 -2.11 5.09
N GLU A 91 23.72 -2.17 6.26
CA GLU A 91 22.26 -2.37 6.36
C GLU A 91 21.51 -1.09 5.98
N MET A 92 20.30 -1.22 5.44
CA MET A 92 19.49 -0.07 5.04
C MET A 92 18.55 0.33 6.17
N SER A 93 18.46 1.63 6.45
CA SER A 93 17.65 2.20 7.52
C SER A 93 16.84 3.40 7.04
N VAL A 94 15.70 3.65 7.69
CA VAL A 94 14.86 4.83 7.42
C VAL A 94 15.41 6.00 8.24
N ARG A 95 15.73 7.10 7.56
CA ARG A 95 16.31 8.30 8.18
C ARG A 95 15.53 9.55 7.82
N ASP A 96 15.56 10.51 8.72
CA ASP A 96 15.01 11.84 8.46
C ASP A 96 15.79 12.51 7.33
N TYR A 97 15.06 13.16 6.44
CA TYR A 97 15.62 13.73 5.22
C TYR A 97 16.58 14.89 5.51
N PHE A 98 16.32 15.68 6.55
CA PHE A 98 17.06 16.91 6.83
C PHE A 98 18.21 16.71 7.81
N SER A 99 17.96 16.01 8.91
CA SER A 99 18.91 15.77 9.99
C SER A 99 19.79 14.53 9.75
N HIS A 100 19.35 13.61 8.88
CA HIS A 100 19.96 12.30 8.67
C HIS A 100 19.97 11.40 9.93
N GLU A 101 19.17 11.75 10.94
CA GLU A 101 18.97 10.93 12.12
C GLU A 101 18.14 9.68 11.79
N LEU A 102 18.40 8.60 12.52
CA LEU A 102 17.63 7.36 12.39
C LEU A 102 16.20 7.59 12.89
N ILE A 103 15.21 7.19 12.09
CA ILE A 103 13.81 7.24 12.49
C ILE A 103 13.48 5.97 13.29
N THR A 104 13.50 6.08 14.62
CA THR A 104 13.02 5.05 15.54
C THR A 104 11.59 5.36 16.00
N HIS A 105 10.99 4.44 16.77
CA HIS A 105 9.69 4.70 17.36
C HIS A 105 9.69 5.90 18.32
N GLU A 106 10.75 6.05 19.13
CA GLU A 106 10.93 7.16 20.06
C GLU A 106 10.99 8.49 19.30
N TRP A 107 11.74 8.52 18.19
CA TRP A 107 11.79 9.70 17.32
C TRP A 107 10.39 10.06 16.79
N ILE A 108 9.60 9.07 16.36
CA ILE A 108 8.22 9.32 15.89
C ILE A 108 7.36 9.86 17.03
N CYS A 109 7.51 9.34 18.25
CA CYS A 109 6.78 9.83 19.43
C CYS A 109 7.12 11.29 19.73
N ASP A 110 8.40 11.67 19.69
CA ASP A 110 8.84 13.04 19.94
C ASP A 110 8.23 14.00 18.90
N ARG A 111 8.26 13.63 17.61
CA ARG A 111 7.65 14.45 16.55
C ARG A 111 6.14 14.55 16.67
N LEU A 112 5.46 13.47 17.06
CA LEU A 112 4.01 13.48 17.30
C LEU A 112 3.63 14.32 18.53
N ALA A 113 4.48 14.37 19.55
CA ALA A 113 4.27 15.21 20.73
C ALA A 113 4.40 16.72 20.39
N GLU A 114 5.30 17.07 19.48
CA GLU A 114 5.44 18.44 18.96
C GLU A 114 4.32 18.82 17.97
N ASN A 115 3.94 17.88 17.10
CA ASN A 115 2.89 18.07 16.10
C ASN A 115 2.08 16.77 15.92
N SER A 116 0.86 16.75 16.44
CA SER A 116 -0.02 15.57 16.37
C SER A 116 -0.39 15.12 14.95
N SER A 117 -0.25 16.00 13.96
CA SER A 117 -0.48 15.70 12.55
C SER A 117 0.78 15.22 11.82
N TYR A 118 1.93 15.17 12.51
CA TYR A 118 3.18 14.69 11.93
C TYR A 118 3.06 13.24 11.49
N ARG A 119 3.53 12.90 10.28
CA ARG A 119 3.59 11.53 9.77
C ARG A 119 4.91 11.30 9.07
N VAL A 120 5.45 10.09 9.16
CA VAL A 120 6.65 9.70 8.41
C VAL A 120 6.25 9.25 7.02
N CYS A 121 6.82 9.89 6.01
CA CYS A 121 6.60 9.59 4.61
C CYS A 121 7.94 9.40 3.89
N VAL A 122 8.19 8.16 3.47
CA VAL A 122 9.37 7.72 2.74
C VAL A 122 9.05 7.68 1.24
N GLU A 123 9.91 8.30 0.42
CA GLU A 123 9.78 8.15 -1.02
C GLU A 123 10.10 6.71 -1.44
N TYR A 124 9.16 6.04 -2.08
CA TYR A 124 9.36 4.71 -2.65
C TYR A 124 10.31 4.80 -3.84
N SER A 125 11.37 3.99 -3.84
CA SER A 125 12.40 3.93 -4.89
C SER A 125 12.46 2.61 -5.65
N GLY A 126 11.55 1.67 -5.37
CA GLY A 126 11.50 0.35 -6.00
C GLY A 126 11.16 -0.76 -5.01
N LEU A 127 11.06 -1.99 -5.51
CA LEU A 127 10.59 -3.12 -4.71
C LEU A 127 11.50 -3.47 -3.53
N ASP A 128 12.77 -3.10 -3.57
CA ASP A 128 13.68 -3.27 -2.43
C ASP A 128 13.27 -2.46 -1.19
N CYS A 129 12.45 -1.40 -1.35
CA CYS A 129 11.82 -0.73 -0.20
C CYS A 129 10.98 -1.71 0.63
N LEU A 130 10.39 -2.74 0.01
CA LEU A 130 9.70 -3.80 0.73
C LEU A 130 10.64 -4.60 1.62
N LYS A 131 11.95 -4.64 1.36
CA LYS A 131 12.94 -5.29 2.22
C LYS A 131 13.41 -4.32 3.31
N TRP A 132 13.76 -3.09 2.92
CA TRP A 132 14.50 -2.15 3.77
C TRP A 132 13.62 -1.30 4.70
N VAL A 133 12.39 -0.98 4.31
CA VAL A 133 11.50 -0.15 5.15
C VAL A 133 10.79 -1.06 6.16
N ASN A 134 11.13 -0.89 7.43
CA ASN A 134 10.58 -1.66 8.55
C ASN A 134 10.30 -0.73 9.73
N ASN A 135 9.24 -1.03 10.49
CA ASN A 135 8.82 -0.26 11.66
C ASN A 135 8.29 -1.18 12.78
N GLY A 136 8.79 -2.42 12.83
CA GLY A 136 8.41 -3.41 13.82
C GLY A 136 6.90 -3.59 13.97
N GLU A 137 6.41 -3.46 15.20
CA GLU A 137 4.98 -3.63 15.50
C GLU A 137 4.09 -2.46 15.11
N TYR A 138 4.69 -1.27 14.90
CA TYR A 138 4.04 -0.02 14.52
C TYR A 138 3.77 0.07 13.01
N GLY A 139 4.39 -0.83 12.24
CA GLY A 139 4.00 -1.18 10.88
C GLY A 139 4.34 -0.15 9.80
N VAL A 140 4.23 -0.63 8.57
CA VAL A 140 4.54 0.13 7.35
C VAL A 140 3.40 -0.02 6.36
N ILE A 141 2.96 1.10 5.81
CA ILE A 141 1.99 1.16 4.73
C ILE A 141 2.75 1.46 3.44
N PHE A 142 2.72 0.53 2.50
CA PHE A 142 3.23 0.77 1.15
C PHE A 142 2.07 1.18 0.28
N PHE A 143 2.08 2.42 -0.23
CA PHE A 143 1.11 2.83 -1.24
C PHE A 143 1.80 3.02 -2.59
N ILE A 144 1.48 2.16 -3.54
CA ILE A 144 2.13 2.12 -4.85
C ILE A 144 1.08 2.37 -5.93
N ASP A 145 1.03 3.60 -6.44
CA ASP A 145 0.11 3.96 -7.51
C ASP A 145 0.62 3.43 -8.86
N GLU A 146 -0.28 2.85 -9.65
CA GLU A 146 -0.01 2.04 -10.85
C GLU A 146 0.96 0.87 -10.56
N PHE A 147 0.68 0.12 -9.49
CA PHE A 147 1.44 -1.02 -9.00
C PHE A 147 1.81 -2.06 -10.08
N HIS A 148 0.96 -2.21 -11.10
CA HIS A 148 1.22 -3.10 -12.23
C HIS A 148 2.50 -2.74 -13.02
N LEU A 149 2.95 -1.48 -13.00
CA LEU A 149 4.17 -1.04 -13.70
C LEU A 149 5.46 -1.51 -13.02
N GLU A 150 5.44 -1.65 -11.70
CA GLU A 150 6.59 -2.14 -10.92
C GLU A 150 6.97 -3.57 -11.33
N LEU A 151 5.97 -4.36 -11.73
CA LEU A 151 6.13 -5.78 -12.03
C LEU A 151 6.31 -6.08 -13.52
N ASN A 152 5.87 -5.18 -14.41
CA ASN A 152 6.14 -5.30 -15.84
C ASN A 152 7.58 -4.93 -16.20
N SER A 153 8.25 -4.08 -15.41
CA SER A 153 9.70 -3.87 -15.56
C SER A 153 10.51 -5.16 -15.34
N LEU A 154 9.92 -6.13 -14.64
CA LEU A 154 10.49 -7.43 -14.29
C LEU A 154 10.07 -8.57 -15.24
N GLU A 155 9.24 -8.34 -16.26
CA GLU A 155 8.88 -9.42 -17.22
C GLU A 155 10.09 -9.95 -18.01
N SER A 156 11.24 -9.27 -17.98
CA SER A 156 12.46 -9.78 -18.60
C SER A 156 13.30 -10.70 -17.70
N LYS A 157 13.05 -10.76 -16.39
CA LYS A 157 13.73 -11.66 -15.43
C LYS A 157 12.84 -11.85 -14.22
N ASN A 158 12.37 -13.08 -13.97
CA ASN A 158 11.73 -13.56 -12.73
C ASN A 158 11.42 -12.45 -11.72
N ILE A 159 10.14 -12.14 -11.47
CA ILE A 159 9.77 -11.40 -10.24
C ILE A 159 10.64 -11.96 -9.12
N ASP A 160 11.51 -11.11 -8.58
CA ASP A 160 12.57 -11.55 -7.68
C ASP A 160 11.90 -12.39 -6.59
N ILE A 161 12.36 -13.64 -6.43
CA ILE A 161 11.78 -14.59 -5.47
C ILE A 161 11.71 -13.92 -4.10
N ASP A 162 12.69 -13.07 -3.80
CA ASP A 162 12.74 -12.29 -2.57
C ASP A 162 11.53 -11.36 -2.42
N VAL A 163 11.07 -10.69 -3.48
CA VAL A 163 9.88 -9.82 -3.43
C VAL A 163 8.62 -10.64 -3.14
N MET A 164 8.48 -11.81 -3.77
CA MET A 164 7.36 -12.71 -3.47
C MET A 164 7.42 -13.23 -2.02
N VAL A 165 8.61 -13.50 -1.50
CA VAL A 165 8.83 -13.87 -0.10
C VAL A 165 8.41 -12.73 0.83
N GLU A 166 8.81 -11.49 0.55
CA GLU A 166 8.42 -10.32 1.34
C GLU A 166 6.90 -10.12 1.35
N ILE A 167 6.25 -10.16 0.19
CA ILE A 167 4.79 -10.05 0.07
C ILE A 167 4.10 -11.18 0.85
N SER A 168 4.62 -12.41 0.77
CA SER A 168 4.08 -13.56 1.51
C SER A 168 4.24 -13.42 3.04
N GLN A 169 5.25 -12.69 3.50
CA GLN A 169 5.57 -12.51 4.93
C GLN A 169 5.02 -11.22 5.55
N GLN A 170 4.27 -10.41 4.79
CA GLN A 170 3.76 -9.11 5.22
C GLN A 170 3.02 -9.10 6.56
N ARG A 171 2.27 -10.15 6.88
CA ARG A 171 1.55 -10.27 8.16
C ARG A 171 2.50 -10.30 9.36
N LYS A 172 3.65 -10.98 9.25
CA LYS A 172 4.63 -11.09 10.33
C LYS A 172 5.42 -9.80 10.49
N GLN A 173 5.67 -9.11 9.37
CA GLN A 173 6.45 -7.88 9.34
C GLN A 173 5.61 -6.61 9.48
N ARG A 174 4.28 -6.74 9.70
CA ARG A 174 3.33 -5.63 9.84
C ARG A 174 3.34 -4.67 8.66
N LYS A 175 3.40 -5.25 7.46
CA LYS A 175 3.34 -4.51 6.20
C LYS A 175 1.93 -4.60 5.63
N HIS A 176 1.42 -3.45 5.21
CA HIS A 176 0.18 -3.36 4.46
C HIS A 176 0.47 -2.73 3.10
N ILE A 177 0.25 -3.50 2.03
CA ILE A 177 0.56 -3.07 0.67
C ILE A 177 -0.74 -2.67 0.00
N VAL A 178 -0.84 -1.41 -0.37
CA VAL A 178 -1.97 -0.82 -1.09
C VAL A 178 -1.48 -0.44 -2.49
N GLY A 179 -2.11 -0.97 -3.52
CA GLY A 179 -1.75 -0.68 -4.90
C GLY A 179 -2.92 -0.20 -5.73
N THR A 180 -2.65 0.52 -6.81
CA THR A 180 -3.67 0.79 -7.84
C THR A 180 -3.32 0.09 -9.15
N SER A 181 -4.33 -0.41 -9.87
CA SER A 181 -4.14 -1.02 -11.20
C SER A 181 -5.35 -0.77 -12.08
N GLN A 182 -5.13 -0.41 -13.35
CA GLN A 182 -6.24 -0.23 -14.30
C GLN A 182 -7.08 -1.49 -14.48
N VAL A 183 -6.42 -2.66 -14.50
CA VAL A 183 -7.06 -3.95 -14.69
C VAL A 183 -6.36 -4.96 -13.80
N PHE A 184 -7.04 -5.50 -12.81
CA PHE A 184 -6.51 -6.51 -11.89
C PHE A 184 -5.88 -7.70 -12.64
N MET A 185 -6.55 -8.19 -13.69
CA MET A 185 -6.08 -9.32 -14.51
C MET A 185 -4.77 -9.06 -15.27
N ARG A 186 -4.27 -7.81 -15.33
CA ARG A 186 -2.94 -7.49 -15.91
C ARG A 186 -1.78 -7.77 -14.96
N LEU A 187 -2.04 -7.93 -13.67
CA LEU A 187 -1.01 -8.30 -12.69
C LEU A 187 -0.56 -9.73 -12.95
N ALA A 188 0.71 -10.06 -12.76
CA ALA A 188 1.19 -11.43 -12.95
C ALA A 188 0.47 -12.42 -12.02
N LYS A 189 0.16 -13.63 -12.51
CA LYS A 189 -0.61 -14.64 -11.75
C LYS A 189 -0.04 -14.93 -10.35
N PRO A 190 1.28 -15.10 -10.15
CA PRO A 190 1.82 -15.32 -8.81
C PRO A 190 1.51 -14.20 -7.82
N LEU A 191 1.48 -12.95 -8.28
CA LEU A 191 1.10 -11.81 -7.46
C LEU A 191 -0.38 -11.82 -7.13
N ARG A 192 -1.24 -12.13 -8.11
CA ARG A 192 -2.70 -12.22 -7.92
C ARG A 192 -3.06 -13.21 -6.82
N GLU A 193 -2.37 -14.34 -6.76
CA GLU A 193 -2.53 -15.35 -5.71
C GLU A 193 -2.13 -14.87 -4.29
N GLN A 194 -1.33 -13.79 -4.18
CA GLN A 194 -0.97 -13.18 -2.90
C GLN A 194 -1.85 -11.99 -2.51
N ILE A 195 -2.76 -11.56 -3.39
CA ILE A 195 -3.66 -10.43 -3.13
C ILE A 195 -4.80 -10.90 -2.24
N LYS A 196 -4.91 -10.25 -1.08
CA LYS A 196 -5.91 -10.58 -0.08
C LYS A 196 -7.27 -10.00 -0.45
N ASP A 197 -7.28 -8.72 -0.83
CA ASP A 197 -8.51 -7.97 -1.07
C ASP A 197 -8.36 -7.13 -2.34
N ILE A 198 -9.45 -6.99 -3.10
CA ILE A 198 -9.52 -6.16 -4.30
C ILE A 198 -10.66 -5.17 -4.12
N VAL A 199 -10.43 -3.89 -4.44
CA VAL A 199 -11.46 -2.87 -4.47
C VAL A 199 -11.76 -2.53 -5.92
N ASP A 200 -12.87 -3.04 -6.44
CA ASP A 200 -13.36 -2.70 -7.78
C ASP A 200 -14.06 -1.35 -7.74
N CYS A 201 -13.40 -0.36 -8.33
CA CYS A 201 -13.70 1.06 -8.22
C CYS A 201 -14.51 1.55 -9.40
N HIS A 202 -15.54 2.35 -9.12
CA HIS A 202 -16.37 2.97 -10.14
C HIS A 202 -16.79 4.38 -9.72
N SER A 203 -16.91 5.26 -10.71
CA SER A 203 -17.35 6.64 -10.50
C SER A 203 -18.40 7.04 -11.53
N LEU A 204 -19.33 7.91 -11.13
CA LEU A 204 -20.36 8.49 -11.97
C LEU A 204 -20.18 9.99 -11.96
N LEU A 205 -19.97 10.57 -13.15
CA LEU A 205 -19.75 12.00 -13.36
C LEU A 205 -18.60 12.59 -12.52
N ASN A 206 -17.62 11.77 -12.10
CA ASN A 206 -16.58 12.16 -11.14
C ASN A 206 -17.14 12.79 -9.85
N LEU A 207 -18.35 12.37 -9.45
CA LEU A 207 -19.06 12.91 -8.30
C LEU A 207 -19.41 11.82 -7.30
N PHE A 208 -20.03 10.72 -7.76
CA PHE A 208 -20.44 9.62 -6.89
C PHE A 208 -19.54 8.42 -7.12
N GLN A 209 -18.86 7.97 -6.06
CA GLN A 209 -18.04 6.76 -6.05
C GLN A 209 -18.85 5.59 -5.50
N TRP A 210 -18.78 4.43 -6.18
CA TRP A 210 -19.17 3.15 -5.61
C TRP A 210 -18.05 2.14 -5.81
N ASN A 211 -17.72 1.44 -4.73
CA ASN A 211 -16.63 0.48 -4.68
C ASN A 211 -17.17 -0.87 -4.21
N TYR A 212 -16.82 -1.95 -4.90
CA TYR A 212 -17.04 -3.32 -4.41
C TYR A 212 -15.76 -3.83 -3.76
N ILE A 213 -15.87 -4.36 -2.54
CA ILE A 213 -14.77 -5.01 -1.84
C ILE A 213 -14.89 -6.50 -2.10
N ILE A 214 -13.86 -7.07 -2.71
CA ILE A 214 -13.80 -8.44 -3.20
C ILE A 214 -12.73 -9.20 -2.41
N ASP A 215 -13.07 -10.38 -1.91
CA ASP A 215 -12.13 -11.29 -1.25
C ASP A 215 -11.29 -12.00 -2.32
N GLY A 216 -10.03 -11.62 -2.43
CA GLY A 216 -9.10 -12.13 -3.44
C GLY A 216 -8.73 -13.60 -3.22
N GLU A 217 -8.68 -14.06 -1.98
CA GLU A 217 -8.33 -15.45 -1.64
C GLU A 217 -9.45 -16.44 -1.99
N LYS A 218 -10.72 -15.99 -1.95
CA LYS A 218 -11.88 -16.82 -2.30
C LYS A 218 -12.35 -16.66 -3.75
N SER A 219 -11.96 -15.57 -4.42
CA SER A 219 -12.34 -15.33 -5.80
C SER A 219 -11.58 -16.25 -6.75
N THR A 220 -12.21 -16.60 -7.88
CA THR A 220 -11.61 -17.51 -8.86
C THR A 220 -11.47 -16.85 -10.22
N GLU A 221 -10.45 -17.25 -10.98
CA GLU A 221 -10.27 -16.80 -12.35
C GLU A 221 -10.77 -17.86 -13.33
N LYS A 222 -11.69 -17.49 -14.22
CA LYS A 222 -12.14 -18.34 -15.35
C LYS A 222 -12.02 -17.56 -16.65
N ASP A 223 -11.35 -18.15 -17.63
CA ASP A 223 -11.19 -17.58 -18.98
C ASP A 223 -10.66 -16.13 -19.00
N GLY A 224 -9.76 -15.79 -18.06
CA GLY A 224 -9.18 -14.45 -17.95
C GLY A 224 -10.11 -13.41 -17.33
N GLN A 225 -11.25 -13.82 -16.77
CA GLN A 225 -12.14 -12.98 -15.97
C GLN A 225 -12.12 -13.41 -14.51
N LEU A 226 -12.21 -12.42 -13.62
CA LEU A 226 -12.38 -12.67 -12.20
C LEU A 226 -13.86 -12.95 -11.92
N GLU A 227 -14.16 -14.08 -11.28
CA GLU A 227 -15.44 -14.35 -10.64
C GLU A 227 -15.35 -13.91 -9.17
N PRO A 228 -15.88 -12.72 -8.82
CA PRO A 228 -15.58 -12.10 -7.54
C PRO A 228 -16.49 -12.62 -6.41
N VAL A 229 -15.89 -12.83 -5.24
CA VAL A 229 -16.63 -12.98 -3.98
C VAL A 229 -16.71 -11.61 -3.31
N ILE A 230 -17.85 -10.94 -3.48
CA ILE A 230 -18.08 -9.61 -2.89
C ILE A 230 -18.33 -9.76 -1.38
N VAL A 231 -17.47 -9.14 -0.57
CA VAL A 231 -17.55 -9.13 0.90
C VAL A 231 -18.01 -7.78 1.46
N GLY A 232 -17.98 -6.72 0.66
CA GLY A 232 -18.38 -5.39 1.11
C GLY A 232 -18.63 -4.42 -0.02
N ARG A 233 -19.19 -3.26 0.33
CA ARG A 233 -19.43 -2.13 -0.57
C ARG A 233 -19.13 -0.83 0.15
N SER A 234 -18.59 0.15 -0.56
CA SER A 234 -18.39 1.51 -0.07
C SER A 234 -18.96 2.51 -1.07
N PHE A 235 -19.59 3.56 -0.56
CA PHE A 235 -20.23 4.61 -1.35
C PHE A 235 -19.88 5.96 -0.75
N PHE A 236 -19.49 6.92 -1.57
CA PHE A 236 -19.24 8.28 -1.10
C PHE A 236 -19.33 9.29 -2.25
N PHE A 237 -19.52 10.56 -1.90
CA PHE A 237 -19.41 11.66 -2.84
C PHE A 237 -18.00 12.23 -2.80
N HIS A 238 -17.47 12.54 -3.97
CA HIS A 238 -16.20 13.22 -4.09
C HIS A 238 -16.30 14.63 -3.50
N SER A 239 -15.23 15.07 -2.87
CA SER A 239 -15.05 16.47 -2.52
C SER A 239 -13.82 17.04 -3.23
N PRO A 240 -13.78 18.35 -3.52
CA PRO A 240 -12.58 18.99 -4.07
C PRO A 240 -11.34 18.78 -3.20
N GLU A 241 -11.50 18.56 -1.90
CA GLU A 241 -10.40 18.27 -0.99
C GLU A 241 -9.72 16.94 -1.31
N MET A 242 -10.48 15.89 -1.63
CA MET A 242 -9.92 14.58 -1.97
C MET A 242 -8.95 14.64 -3.15
N TYR A 243 -9.23 15.48 -4.13
CA TYR A 243 -8.35 15.71 -5.28
C TYR A 243 -7.11 16.54 -4.95
N ARG A 244 -7.16 17.36 -3.90
CA ARG A 244 -6.02 18.16 -3.44
C ARG A 244 -5.06 17.35 -2.56
N ARG A 245 -5.47 16.18 -2.07
CA ARG A 245 -4.64 15.33 -1.20
C ARG A 245 -3.46 14.66 -1.89
N TYR A 246 -3.44 14.62 -3.22
CA TYR A 246 -2.34 13.98 -3.95
C TYR A 246 -2.08 14.66 -5.30
N ASP A 247 -0.81 14.81 -5.68
CA ASP A 247 -0.45 15.29 -7.01
C ASP A 247 -0.19 14.12 -7.97
N THR A 248 -1.09 13.94 -8.93
CA THR A 248 -0.92 12.91 -9.98
C THR A 248 0.14 13.33 -11.02
N TYR A 249 0.44 14.63 -11.16
CA TYR A 249 1.37 15.18 -12.15
C TYR A 249 2.84 15.10 -11.73
N ALA A 250 3.14 15.06 -10.42
CA ALA A 250 4.49 14.80 -9.90
C ALA A 250 5.09 13.52 -10.50
N LYS A 251 4.25 12.50 -10.74
CA LYS A 251 4.58 11.23 -11.39
C LYS A 251 5.14 11.39 -12.83
N MET A 252 4.58 12.29 -13.64
CA MET A 252 5.08 12.51 -15.01
C MET A 252 6.51 13.06 -15.01
N LYS A 253 6.86 13.89 -14.02
CA LYS A 253 8.22 14.45 -13.88
C LYS A 253 9.24 13.36 -13.56
N ARG A 254 8.88 12.35 -12.74
CA ARG A 254 9.74 11.22 -12.38
C ARG A 254 9.96 10.25 -13.54
N TYR A 255 8.88 9.86 -14.25
CA TYR A 255 9.00 9.06 -15.47
C TYR A 255 9.87 9.75 -16.52
N ASN A 256 9.74 11.06 -16.70
CA ASN A 256 10.58 11.80 -17.65
C ASN A 256 12.07 11.79 -17.27
N LYS A 257 12.42 11.82 -15.98
CA LYS A 257 13.83 11.73 -15.51
C LYS A 257 14.44 10.34 -15.76
N GLU A 258 13.71 9.27 -15.47
CA GLU A 258 14.17 7.89 -15.74
C GLU A 258 14.20 7.57 -17.25
N TRP A 259 13.31 8.19 -18.04
CA TRP A 259 13.25 8.03 -19.50
C TRP A 259 14.23 8.90 -20.30
N GLN A 260 14.94 9.85 -19.68
CA GLN A 260 16.01 10.61 -20.36
C GLN A 260 17.18 9.74 -20.85
N GLY A 261 17.18 8.44 -20.56
CA GLY A 261 18.07 7.44 -21.18
C GLY A 261 17.66 6.96 -22.59
N ARG A 262 16.50 7.36 -23.13
CA ARG A 262 16.12 7.10 -24.54
C ARG A 262 15.55 8.37 -25.19
N SER A 263 16.36 8.99 -26.04
CA SER A 263 15.97 10.16 -26.83
C SER A 263 14.72 9.88 -27.66
N ARG A 264 13.68 10.71 -27.52
CA ARG A 264 12.71 10.92 -28.60
C ARG A 264 12.68 12.39 -28.97
N VAL A 265 12.81 12.61 -30.28
CA VAL A 265 12.54 13.88 -30.95
C VAL A 265 11.12 14.33 -30.57
N PRO A 266 10.93 15.57 -30.10
CA PRO A 266 9.62 16.02 -29.65
C PRO A 266 8.70 16.24 -30.85
N SER A 267 7.59 15.49 -30.96
CA SER A 267 6.46 15.89 -31.80
C SER A 267 5.43 16.61 -30.93
N PHE A 268 5.70 17.87 -30.61
CA PHE A 268 4.69 18.80 -30.12
C PHE A 268 4.00 19.39 -31.35
N ASP A 269 2.89 18.78 -31.81
CA ASP A 269 1.84 19.44 -32.60
C ASP A 269 0.71 18.45 -32.92
N LEU A 270 -0.05 18.02 -31.90
CA LEU A 270 -1.29 17.25 -32.12
C LEU A 270 -2.54 17.86 -31.46
N PHE A 271 -2.43 19.08 -30.91
CA PHE A 271 -3.60 19.82 -30.44
C PHE A 271 -3.46 21.32 -30.74
N LYS A 272 -3.43 21.67 -32.03
CA LYS A 272 -4.01 22.95 -32.48
C LYS A 272 -5.41 22.64 -33.00
N ARG A 273 -6.41 23.15 -32.29
CA ARG A 273 -7.78 23.25 -32.80
C ARG A 273 -7.74 24.18 -34.01
N GLU A 274 -8.13 23.66 -35.16
CA GLU A 274 -8.49 24.49 -36.31
C GLU A 274 -9.78 25.25 -35.96
N GLY A 275 -9.70 26.57 -36.10
CA GLY A 275 -10.83 27.43 -36.39
C GLY A 275 -10.77 27.82 -37.87
#